data_AF-A0A964IPN8-F1
#
_entry.id   AF-A0A964IPN8-F1
#
_cell.length_a   1.000
_cell.length_b   1.000
_cell.length_c   1.000
_cell.angle_alpha   90.00
_cell.angle_beta   90.00
_cell.angle_gamma   90.00
#
_symmetry.space_group_name_H-M   'P 1'
#
loop_
_entity.id
_entity.type
_entity.pdbx_description
1 polymer ?
#
loop_
_entity_poly.entity_id
_entity_poly.type
_entity_poly.pdbx_seq_one_letter_code
_entity_poly.pdbx_strand_id
1 'polypeptide(L)'
;MWCRCISRPSNGWRAGSESSIPQRRRCSAIYRRRGGKETLNDLGRQMILGDENREAAGNRTTLDDLFRRTGVRRPDALALLDPPNRETFTDGAPRRLTYAQADRAISALAAQLRRLGLQTDTVVAIQLPHTVESAIALLGVLRAGMIAVPLPLLWRQQEIAAALKRIGAKAIVATSRIGATAHAEIAMQVAAELFPIRQVCGFGRALPDGVVPLDEVFAPGHFDFVQPPARPGNGAAHVAVVTFDVGGDGLVPVARNHMELIAGGLGPYLESGAAQDANVLSAIPLGSFAGIALSVMPWLLGGGTLACTTVSIPAPSPRNAENGTAALSCCQAPRSLPLPMQTVSPGRQTSSRYGAHPIGSRAPRRGAARPGWWMWPASAKPACWRACADGRT
;
A
#
# COMPACT_ATOMS: atom_id res chain seq x y z
N MET A 1 -36.28 -47.40 -18.96
CA MET A 1 -37.54 -47.93 -18.41
C MET A 1 -37.90 -47.07 -17.21
N TRP A 2 -38.91 -46.19 -17.38
CA TRP A 2 -39.76 -45.48 -16.39
C TRP A 2 -39.06 -44.70 -15.24
N CYS A 3 -39.44 -43.48 -14.85
CA CYS A 3 -40.71 -42.80 -15.04
C CYS A 3 -40.60 -41.26 -14.92
N ARG A 4 -41.32 -40.57 -15.81
CA ARG A 4 -41.87 -39.22 -15.62
C ARG A 4 -42.89 -39.23 -14.48
N CYS A 5 -43.19 -38.06 -13.89
CA CYS A 5 -44.54 -37.48 -13.78
C CYS A 5 -44.52 -36.22 -12.90
N ILE A 6 -44.87 -35.03 -13.44
CA ILE A 6 -46.18 -34.31 -13.31
C ILE A 6 -45.98 -33.12 -12.33
N SER A 7 -46.42 -31.87 -12.51
CA SER A 7 -47.34 -31.18 -13.43
C SER A 7 -47.07 -29.66 -13.44
N ARG A 8 -47.49 -29.03 -14.55
CA ARG A 8 -47.60 -27.58 -14.84
C ARG A 8 -49.01 -27.06 -14.38
N PRO A 9 -49.49 -25.82 -14.69
CA PRO A 9 -49.48 -24.60 -13.86
C PRO A 9 -50.91 -24.04 -13.55
N SER A 10 -51.08 -22.94 -12.82
CA SER A 10 -52.30 -22.10 -12.93
C SER A 10 -52.14 -20.68 -12.39
N ASN A 11 -52.59 -19.71 -13.19
CA ASN A 11 -52.67 -18.27 -12.95
C ASN A 11 -53.77 -17.86 -11.96
N GLY A 12 -53.64 -16.69 -11.32
CA GLY A 12 -54.73 -15.98 -10.64
C GLY A 12 -54.28 -14.62 -10.08
N TRP A 13 -54.91 -13.54 -10.50
CA TRP A 13 -54.55 -12.13 -10.31
C TRP A 13 -55.39 -11.42 -9.21
N ARG A 14 -54.86 -10.29 -8.68
CA ARG A 14 -55.48 -9.15 -7.94
C ARG A 14 -55.84 -9.38 -6.45
N ALA A 15 -55.71 -8.44 -5.50
CA ALA A 15 -55.33 -7.01 -5.47
C ALA A 15 -55.04 -6.53 -4.02
N GLY A 16 -54.32 -5.39 -3.89
CA GLY A 16 -54.28 -4.50 -2.71
C GLY A 16 -53.33 -4.94 -1.58
N SER A 17 -52.61 -4.09 -0.84
CA SER A 17 -52.38 -2.64 -0.81
C SER A 17 -51.15 -2.45 0.13
N GLU A 18 -50.59 -1.24 0.17
CA GLU A 18 -49.61 -0.77 1.16
C GLU A 18 -48.12 -1.10 0.96
N SER A 19 -47.46 -0.14 0.30
CA SER A 19 -46.23 0.50 0.74
C SER A 19 -45.47 -0.11 1.93
N SER A 20 -44.37 -0.79 1.65
CA SER A 20 -43.20 -0.76 2.53
C SER A 20 -41.92 -1.04 1.74
N ILE A 21 -41.02 -0.07 1.73
CA ILE A 21 -39.65 -0.19 1.23
C ILE A 21 -38.82 -0.89 2.31
N PRO A 22 -38.12 -2.01 2.03
CA PRO A 22 -37.06 -2.48 2.92
C PRO A 22 -35.69 -2.22 2.30
N GLN A 23 -35.23 -0.97 2.43
CA GLN A 23 -33.82 -0.65 2.59
C GLN A 23 -33.36 -1.31 3.90
N ARG A 24 -32.70 -2.48 3.82
CA ARG A 24 -31.74 -3.05 4.81
C ARG A 24 -31.56 -4.56 4.61
N ARG A 25 -31.11 -5.01 3.43
CA ARG A 25 -30.53 -6.38 3.26
C ARG A 25 -29.52 -6.42 2.09
N ARG A 26 -28.42 -5.65 2.14
CA ARG A 26 -27.32 -5.77 1.15
C ARG A 26 -25.90 -5.57 1.67
N CYS A 27 -25.64 -5.73 2.98
CA CYS A 27 -24.26 -5.74 3.51
C CYS A 27 -23.79 -7.09 4.09
N SER A 28 -24.52 -8.19 3.90
CA SER A 28 -24.14 -9.51 4.43
C SER A 28 -23.92 -10.59 3.36
N ALA A 29 -23.90 -10.22 2.08
CA ALA A 29 -23.79 -11.17 0.97
C ALA A 29 -22.35 -11.47 0.52
N ILE A 30 -21.34 -10.72 0.97
CA ILE A 30 -19.93 -10.93 0.57
C ILE A 30 -19.23 -12.02 1.40
N TYR A 31 -19.77 -12.41 2.57
CA TYR A 31 -19.10 -13.36 3.48
C TYR A 31 -19.88 -14.66 3.76
N ARG A 32 -20.85 -15.06 2.93
CA ARG A 32 -21.57 -16.33 3.14
C ARG A 32 -21.79 -17.15 1.86
N ARG A 33 -20.96 -18.18 1.70
CA ARG A 33 -21.06 -19.47 0.95
C ARG A 33 -19.74 -19.69 0.18
N ARG A 34 -19.15 -20.88 0.08
CA ARG A 34 -19.53 -22.26 0.46
C ARG A 34 -18.23 -23.08 0.41
N GLY A 35 -18.11 -24.11 1.25
CA GLY A 35 -16.93 -24.99 1.31
C GLY A 35 -16.66 -25.75 0.00
N GLY A 36 -15.86 -25.15 -0.87
CA GLY A 36 -15.02 -25.83 -1.83
C GLY A 36 -13.57 -25.58 -1.43
N LYS A 37 -12.71 -26.60 -1.48
CA LYS A 37 -11.26 -26.40 -1.32
C LYS A 37 -10.78 -25.61 -2.55
N GLU A 38 -10.72 -24.28 -2.44
CA GLU A 38 -10.03 -23.46 -3.43
C GLU A 38 -8.59 -23.95 -3.50
N THR A 39 -8.16 -24.32 -4.70
CA THR A 39 -6.76 -24.73 -4.90
C THR A 39 -5.89 -23.48 -4.92
N LEU A 40 -4.61 -23.60 -4.56
CA LEU A 40 -3.62 -22.51 -4.67
C LEU A 40 -3.63 -21.83 -6.05
N ASN A 41 -4.01 -22.56 -7.11
CA ASN A 41 -4.13 -22.04 -8.46
C ASN A 41 -5.34 -21.11 -8.65
N ASP A 42 -6.46 -21.36 -7.97
CA ASP A 42 -7.68 -20.54 -8.10
C ASP A 42 -7.53 -19.21 -7.37
N LEU A 43 -6.95 -19.24 -6.16
CA LEU A 43 -6.55 -18.05 -5.41
C LEU A 43 -5.48 -17.26 -6.15
N GLY A 44 -4.49 -17.94 -6.74
CA GLY A 44 -3.48 -17.30 -7.59
C GLY A 44 -4.10 -16.61 -8.81
N ARG A 45 -5.11 -17.21 -9.43
CA ARG A 45 -5.80 -16.65 -10.61
C ARG A 45 -6.70 -15.45 -10.26
N GLN A 46 -7.44 -15.52 -9.15
CA GLN A 46 -8.22 -14.38 -8.64
C GLN A 46 -7.31 -13.25 -8.16
N MET A 47 -6.16 -13.56 -7.54
CA MET A 47 -5.14 -12.57 -7.23
C MET A 47 -4.63 -11.92 -8.52
N ILE A 48 -4.23 -12.66 -9.54
CA ILE A 48 -3.61 -12.07 -10.73
C ILE A 48 -4.60 -11.20 -11.53
N LEU A 49 -5.83 -11.68 -11.75
CA LEU A 49 -6.79 -11.03 -12.65
C LEU A 49 -7.69 -9.98 -11.99
N GLY A 50 -7.87 -10.03 -10.66
CA GLY A 50 -8.88 -9.22 -9.98
C GLY A 50 -10.33 -9.62 -10.32
N ASP A 51 -11.32 -8.88 -9.80
CA ASP A 51 -12.74 -9.12 -10.12
C ASP A 51 -13.07 -8.66 -11.55
N GLU A 52 -13.32 -9.62 -12.44
CA GLU A 52 -13.64 -9.43 -13.88
C GLU A 52 -14.82 -8.46 -14.10
N ASN A 53 -15.74 -8.30 -13.13
CA ASN A 53 -16.87 -7.37 -13.27
C ASN A 53 -16.49 -5.88 -13.23
N ARG A 54 -15.26 -5.52 -12.83
CA ARG A 54 -14.75 -4.13 -12.85
C ARG A 54 -14.13 -3.72 -14.19
N GLU A 55 -13.93 -4.64 -15.13
CA GLU A 55 -13.12 -4.43 -16.35
C GLU A 55 -13.78 -3.52 -17.42
N ALA A 56 -15.11 -3.42 -17.46
CA ALA A 56 -15.81 -2.90 -18.64
C ALA A 56 -15.88 -1.36 -18.77
N ALA A 57 -15.49 -0.58 -17.76
CA ALA A 57 -15.57 0.90 -17.80
C ALA A 57 -14.46 1.63 -17.01
N GLY A 58 -13.41 0.92 -16.57
CA GLY A 58 -12.45 1.41 -15.58
C GLY A 58 -11.27 2.23 -16.11
N ASN A 59 -10.72 3.07 -15.24
CA ASN A 59 -9.43 3.75 -15.44
C ASN A 59 -8.33 2.72 -15.83
N ARG A 60 -7.60 3.00 -16.91
CA ARG A 60 -6.50 2.16 -17.42
C ARG A 60 -5.11 2.60 -16.94
N THR A 61 -5.05 3.65 -16.13
CA THR A 61 -3.79 4.24 -15.68
C THR A 61 -3.13 3.31 -14.66
N THR A 62 -1.89 2.91 -14.93
CA THR A 62 -1.03 2.21 -13.96
C THR A 62 -0.20 3.20 -13.15
N LEU A 63 0.43 2.72 -12.08
CA LEU A 63 1.36 3.51 -11.27
C LEU A 63 2.56 3.99 -12.12
N ASP A 64 3.06 3.11 -12.99
CA ASP A 64 4.16 3.42 -13.91
C ASP A 64 3.74 4.46 -14.96
N ASP A 65 2.47 4.50 -15.37
CA ASP A 65 1.94 5.56 -16.25
C ASP A 65 1.90 6.91 -15.56
N LEU A 66 1.53 6.97 -14.27
CA LEU A 66 1.57 8.22 -13.50
C LEU A 66 3.00 8.78 -13.44
N PHE A 67 3.98 7.92 -13.16
CA PHE A 67 5.39 8.28 -13.16
C PHE A 67 5.85 8.80 -14.54
N ARG A 68 5.61 8.01 -15.61
CA ARG A 68 6.02 8.37 -16.97
C ARG A 68 5.39 9.67 -17.46
N ARG A 69 4.11 9.92 -17.14
CA ARG A 69 3.42 11.17 -17.49
C ARG A 69 4.19 12.40 -17.00
N THR A 70 4.70 12.35 -15.78
CA THR A 70 5.52 13.45 -15.24
C THR A 70 6.91 13.45 -15.86
N GLY A 71 7.54 12.29 -16.05
CA GLY A 71 8.86 12.20 -16.65
C GLY A 71 8.95 12.74 -18.09
N VAL A 72 7.88 12.59 -18.88
CA VAL A 72 7.78 13.20 -20.21
C VAL A 72 7.64 14.73 -20.13
N ARG A 73 6.87 15.25 -19.16
CA ARG A 73 6.65 16.70 -19.01
C ARG A 73 7.83 17.43 -18.38
N ARG A 74 8.54 16.78 -17.44
CA ARG A 74 9.56 17.39 -16.60
C ARG A 74 10.76 16.46 -16.41
N PRO A 75 11.47 16.06 -17.48
CA PRO A 75 12.56 15.08 -17.41
C PRO A 75 13.69 15.50 -16.46
N ASP A 76 14.01 16.79 -16.42
CA ASP A 76 15.11 17.34 -15.61
C ASP A 76 14.70 17.73 -14.18
N ALA A 77 13.41 17.62 -13.84
CA ALA A 77 12.96 17.89 -12.47
C ALA A 77 13.38 16.76 -11.54
N LEU A 78 13.65 17.10 -10.27
CA LEU A 78 13.99 16.13 -9.24
C LEU A 78 12.78 15.22 -8.96
N ALA A 79 13.01 13.91 -8.94
CA ALA A 79 11.99 12.89 -8.72
C ALA A 79 12.19 12.18 -7.38
N LEU A 80 13.44 11.80 -7.07
CA LEU A 80 13.77 10.97 -5.93
C LEU A 80 14.98 11.53 -5.18
N LEU A 81 14.90 11.50 -3.86
CA LEU A 81 15.93 11.99 -2.96
C LEU A 81 16.14 11.02 -1.79
N ASP A 82 17.38 10.61 -1.56
CA ASP A 82 17.76 9.83 -0.39
C ASP A 82 17.85 10.65 0.91
N PRO A 83 17.80 9.97 2.07
CA PRO A 83 18.18 10.58 3.34
C PRO A 83 19.65 11.06 3.29
N PRO A 84 19.98 12.24 3.84
CA PRO A 84 21.34 12.75 3.84
C PRO A 84 22.31 11.88 4.66
N ASN A 85 21.80 11.14 5.64
CA ASN A 85 22.55 10.21 6.48
C ASN A 85 22.57 8.77 5.92
N ARG A 86 22.26 8.57 4.64
CA ARG A 86 22.18 7.23 4.01
C ARG A 86 23.34 6.30 4.36
N GLU A 87 24.56 6.85 4.33
CA GLU A 87 25.81 6.11 4.56
C GLU A 87 25.90 5.50 5.96
N THR A 88 25.16 6.05 6.94
CA THR A 88 25.20 5.54 8.32
C THR A 88 24.48 4.20 8.46
N PHE A 89 23.52 3.90 7.57
CA PHE A 89 22.72 2.68 7.67
C PHE A 89 22.78 1.80 6.43
N THR A 90 23.21 2.27 5.25
CA THR A 90 23.36 1.44 4.03
C THR A 90 24.73 1.62 3.40
N ASP A 91 25.00 0.86 2.33
CA ASP A 91 26.11 1.13 1.43
C ASP A 91 25.76 2.28 0.47
N GLY A 92 26.77 3.12 0.16
CA GLY A 92 26.67 4.14 -0.87
C GLY A 92 26.22 5.51 -0.39
N ALA A 93 26.60 6.53 -1.16
CA ALA A 93 26.29 7.92 -0.89
C ALA A 93 24.81 8.26 -1.18
N PRO A 94 24.23 9.28 -0.52
CA PRO A 94 22.89 9.76 -0.82
C PRO A 94 22.74 10.12 -2.31
N ARG A 95 21.68 9.60 -2.96
CA ARG A 95 21.36 9.88 -4.36
C ARG A 95 20.31 10.97 -4.49
N ARG A 96 20.40 11.69 -5.62
CA ARG A 96 19.43 12.67 -6.10
C ARG A 96 19.16 12.37 -7.56
N LEU A 97 17.97 11.87 -7.88
CA LEU A 97 17.62 11.48 -9.24
C LEU A 97 16.55 12.39 -9.81
N THR A 98 16.82 12.93 -11.00
CA THR A 98 15.82 13.53 -11.86
C THR A 98 14.83 12.48 -12.37
N TYR A 99 13.69 12.90 -12.90
CA TYR A 99 12.74 11.98 -13.54
C TYR A 99 13.39 11.17 -14.67
N ALA A 100 14.22 11.79 -15.50
CA ALA A 100 14.93 11.10 -16.58
C ALA A 100 15.99 10.10 -16.07
N GLN A 101 16.64 10.38 -14.94
CA GLN A 101 17.57 9.43 -14.31
C GLN A 101 16.82 8.27 -13.62
N ALA A 102 15.74 8.58 -12.91
CA ALA A 102 14.90 7.58 -12.27
C ALA A 102 14.24 6.66 -13.30
N ASP A 103 13.73 7.21 -14.41
CA ASP A 103 13.12 6.42 -15.48
C ASP A 103 14.10 5.43 -16.11
N ARG A 104 15.35 5.86 -16.34
CA ARG A 104 16.42 4.97 -16.79
C ARG A 104 16.68 3.83 -15.82
N ALA A 105 16.82 4.13 -14.53
CA ALA A 105 17.07 3.12 -13.51
C ALA A 105 15.88 2.15 -13.36
N ILE A 106 14.64 2.62 -13.48
CA ILE A 106 13.44 1.79 -13.47
C ILE A 106 13.42 0.86 -14.70
N SER A 107 13.71 1.39 -15.88
CA SER A 107 13.80 0.59 -17.12
C SER A 107 14.92 -0.46 -17.06
N ALA A 108 16.10 -0.06 -16.59
CA ALA A 108 17.26 -0.93 -16.38
C ALA A 108 16.94 -2.09 -15.44
N LEU A 109 16.30 -1.78 -14.29
CA LEU A 109 15.88 -2.81 -13.35
C LEU A 109 14.86 -3.75 -13.99
N ALA A 110 13.85 -3.21 -14.68
CA ALA A 110 12.86 -4.03 -15.37
C ALA A 110 13.53 -4.97 -16.40
N ALA A 111 14.54 -4.49 -17.12
CA ALA A 111 15.28 -5.26 -18.12
C ALA A 111 16.08 -6.37 -17.46
N GLN A 112 16.75 -6.06 -16.35
CA GLN A 112 17.51 -7.03 -15.58
C GLN A 112 16.62 -8.16 -15.05
N LEU A 113 15.47 -7.83 -14.45
CA LEU A 113 14.53 -8.84 -13.98
C LEU A 113 14.03 -9.75 -15.11
N ARG A 114 13.80 -9.19 -16.30
CA ARG A 114 13.43 -9.95 -17.50
C ARG A 114 14.57 -10.84 -18.00
N ARG A 115 15.82 -10.35 -18.02
CA ARG A 115 17.02 -11.14 -18.37
C ARG A 115 17.23 -12.32 -17.44
N LEU A 116 16.86 -12.19 -16.17
CA LEU A 116 16.86 -13.29 -15.19
C LEU A 116 15.76 -14.34 -15.46
N GLY A 117 14.99 -14.20 -16.54
CA GLY A 117 13.97 -15.14 -16.97
C GLY A 117 12.64 -15.00 -16.24
N LEU A 118 12.48 -13.98 -15.39
CA LEU A 118 11.23 -13.72 -14.68
C LEU A 118 10.17 -13.26 -15.69
N GLN A 119 9.01 -13.90 -15.63
CA GLN A 119 7.91 -13.65 -16.57
C GLN A 119 6.91 -12.63 -16.01
N THR A 120 5.97 -12.19 -16.85
CA THR A 120 4.80 -11.41 -16.40
C THR A 120 4.10 -12.14 -15.26
N ASP A 121 3.57 -11.39 -14.30
CA ASP A 121 2.87 -11.86 -13.10
C ASP A 121 3.74 -12.68 -12.12
N THR A 122 5.06 -12.69 -12.33
CA THR A 122 6.00 -13.20 -11.33
C THR A 122 5.93 -12.36 -10.06
N VAL A 123 5.83 -13.02 -8.91
CA VAL A 123 5.82 -12.38 -7.60
C VAL A 123 7.25 -12.14 -7.12
N VAL A 124 7.60 -10.86 -6.95
CA VAL A 124 8.94 -10.39 -6.57
C VAL A 124 8.87 -9.67 -5.22
N ALA A 125 9.55 -10.24 -4.23
CA ALA A 125 9.69 -9.63 -2.92
C ALA A 125 10.70 -8.48 -2.94
N ILE A 126 10.42 -7.42 -2.19
CA ILE A 126 11.30 -6.25 -2.08
C ILE A 126 11.51 -5.97 -0.59
N GLN A 127 12.69 -6.29 -0.07
CA GLN A 127 13.09 -5.95 1.29
C GLN A 127 14.21 -4.92 1.25
N LEU A 128 13.82 -3.66 1.08
CA LEU A 128 14.74 -2.54 0.92
C LEU A 128 14.48 -1.44 1.96
N PRO A 129 15.53 -0.69 2.34
CA PRO A 129 15.38 0.45 3.20
C PRO A 129 14.71 1.61 2.50
N HIS A 130 14.27 2.56 3.32
CA HIS A 130 13.65 3.76 2.81
C HIS A 130 14.64 4.68 2.09
N THR A 131 14.88 4.35 0.83
CA THR A 131 15.91 4.88 -0.06
C THR A 131 15.36 4.93 -1.47
N VAL A 132 16.08 5.61 -2.37
CA VAL A 132 15.77 5.69 -3.79
C VAL A 132 15.58 4.29 -4.40
N GLU A 133 16.41 3.31 -4.04
CA GLU A 133 16.35 1.93 -4.51
C GLU A 133 14.99 1.29 -4.24
N SER A 134 14.33 1.59 -3.13
CA SER A 134 12.98 1.07 -2.85
C SER A 134 11.95 1.54 -3.87
N ALA A 135 11.98 2.82 -4.24
CA ALA A 135 11.06 3.37 -5.23
C ALA A 135 11.37 2.84 -6.64
N ILE A 136 12.65 2.75 -6.98
CA ILE A 136 13.12 2.16 -8.24
C ILE A 136 12.73 0.68 -8.33
N ALA A 137 12.90 -0.08 -7.25
CA ALA A 137 12.52 -1.48 -7.15
C ALA A 137 11.02 -1.68 -7.35
N LEU A 138 10.21 -0.91 -6.63
CA LEU A 138 8.76 -0.96 -6.76
C LEU A 138 8.33 -0.69 -8.20
N LEU A 139 8.75 0.42 -8.79
CA LEU A 139 8.33 0.79 -10.15
C LEU A 139 8.94 -0.13 -11.22
N GLY A 140 10.17 -0.61 -11.03
CA GLY A 140 10.83 -1.47 -12.01
C GLY A 140 10.24 -2.87 -12.06
N VAL A 141 9.83 -3.43 -10.91
CA VAL A 141 9.04 -4.68 -10.86
C VAL A 141 7.70 -4.48 -11.60
N LEU A 142 6.99 -3.38 -11.32
CA LEU A 142 5.72 -3.09 -11.98
C LEU A 142 5.88 -2.87 -13.50
N ARG A 143 6.92 -2.14 -13.93
CA ARG A 143 7.25 -1.92 -15.34
C ARG A 143 7.61 -3.20 -16.06
N ALA A 144 8.28 -4.13 -15.36
CA ALA A 144 8.52 -5.48 -15.87
C ALA A 144 7.24 -6.32 -15.96
N GLY A 145 6.07 -5.80 -15.57
CA GLY A 145 4.79 -6.51 -15.57
C GLY A 145 4.71 -7.59 -14.49
N MET A 146 5.52 -7.47 -13.44
CA MET A 146 5.57 -8.38 -12.29
C MET A 146 4.77 -7.82 -11.12
N ILE A 147 4.61 -8.62 -10.07
CA ILE A 147 3.88 -8.26 -8.86
C ILE A 147 4.89 -7.93 -7.77
N ALA A 148 4.83 -6.71 -7.24
CA ALA A 148 5.72 -6.25 -6.18
C ALA A 148 5.19 -6.64 -4.80
N VAL A 149 6.08 -7.16 -3.95
CA VAL A 149 5.76 -7.54 -2.58
C VAL A 149 6.73 -6.83 -1.64
N PRO A 150 6.47 -5.54 -1.33
CA PRO A 150 7.33 -4.81 -0.43
C PRO A 150 7.14 -5.35 0.99
N LEU A 151 8.25 -5.78 1.60
CA LEU A 151 8.29 -6.42 2.91
C LEU A 151 8.83 -5.44 3.96
N PRO A 152 8.35 -5.53 5.22
CA PRO A 152 8.96 -4.80 6.32
C PRO A 152 10.44 -5.17 6.50
N LEU A 153 11.29 -4.15 6.65
CA LEU A 153 12.73 -4.34 6.93
C LEU A 153 13.00 -5.09 8.24
N LEU A 154 12.09 -4.98 9.21
CA LEU A 154 12.26 -5.63 10.51
C LEU A 154 12.00 -7.13 10.46
N TRP A 155 11.40 -7.64 9.39
CA TRP A 155 11.16 -9.07 9.23
C TRP A 155 12.48 -9.80 9.00
N ARG A 156 12.60 -10.97 9.62
CA ARG A 156 13.74 -11.87 9.51
C ARG A 156 13.34 -13.10 8.72
N GLN A 157 14.26 -14.05 8.61
CA GLN A 157 14.11 -15.23 7.77
C GLN A 157 12.74 -15.91 7.96
N GLN A 158 12.33 -16.14 9.21
CA GLN A 158 11.10 -16.88 9.50
C GLN A 158 9.84 -16.15 9.01
N GLU A 159 9.70 -14.85 9.28
CA GLU A 159 8.51 -14.09 8.86
C GLU A 159 8.47 -13.95 7.33
N ILE A 160 9.64 -13.70 6.70
CA ILE A 160 9.75 -13.60 5.25
C ILE A 160 9.39 -14.94 4.60
N ALA A 161 9.96 -16.05 5.08
CA ALA A 161 9.69 -17.37 4.52
C ALA A 161 8.20 -17.74 4.66
N ALA A 162 7.60 -17.48 5.83
CA ALA A 162 6.16 -17.70 6.05
C ALA A 162 5.30 -16.88 5.08
N ALA A 163 5.64 -15.61 4.87
CA ALA A 163 4.94 -14.72 3.96
C ALA A 163 5.07 -15.16 2.49
N LEU A 164 6.30 -15.37 2.03
CA LEU A 164 6.62 -15.67 0.62
C LEU A 164 6.14 -17.05 0.18
N LYS A 165 6.12 -18.03 1.11
CA LYS A 165 5.55 -19.36 0.86
C LYS A 165 4.07 -19.30 0.49
N ARG A 166 3.30 -18.41 1.11
CA ARG A 166 1.84 -18.29 0.87
C ARG A 166 1.49 -17.72 -0.49
N ILE A 167 2.36 -16.85 -1.04
CA ILE A 167 2.12 -16.13 -2.30
C ILE A 167 2.93 -16.69 -3.47
N GLY A 168 3.76 -17.71 -3.23
CA GLY A 168 4.54 -18.37 -4.29
C GLY A 168 5.60 -17.47 -4.93
N ALA A 169 6.26 -16.63 -4.14
CA ALA A 169 7.31 -15.73 -4.64
C ALA A 169 8.43 -16.49 -5.36
N LYS A 170 9.01 -15.85 -6.39
CA LYS A 170 10.07 -16.44 -7.23
C LYS A 170 11.39 -15.69 -7.16
N ALA A 171 11.37 -14.45 -6.69
CA ALA A 171 12.54 -13.62 -6.55
C ALA A 171 12.48 -12.72 -5.32
N ILE A 172 13.65 -12.36 -4.79
CA ILE A 172 13.80 -11.37 -3.71
C ILE A 172 14.79 -10.28 -4.16
N VAL A 173 14.43 -9.03 -3.97
CA VAL A 173 15.31 -7.86 -4.08
C VAL A 173 15.61 -7.37 -2.67
N ALA A 174 16.88 -7.33 -2.29
CA ALA A 174 17.33 -6.93 -0.96
C ALA A 174 18.44 -5.88 -1.02
N THR A 175 18.80 -5.32 0.12
CA THR A 175 20.02 -4.52 0.29
C THR A 175 21.11 -5.40 0.90
N SER A 176 22.37 -5.08 0.67
CA SER A 176 23.51 -5.78 1.29
C SER A 176 23.37 -5.81 2.81
N ARG A 177 23.34 -4.63 3.43
CA ARG A 177 23.21 -4.42 4.87
C ARG A 177 22.28 -3.27 5.23
N ILE A 178 21.75 -3.35 6.45
CA ILE A 178 21.23 -2.21 7.22
C ILE A 178 21.91 -2.17 8.58
N GLY A 179 22.67 -1.11 8.86
CA GLY A 179 23.51 -1.05 10.04
C GLY A 179 24.46 -2.26 10.07
N ALA A 180 24.37 -3.08 11.11
CA ALA A 180 25.13 -4.32 11.26
C ALA A 180 24.43 -5.58 10.68
N THR A 181 23.18 -5.46 10.22
CA THR A 181 22.41 -6.62 9.74
C THR A 181 22.59 -6.82 8.23
N ALA A 182 23.13 -7.97 7.81
CA ALA A 182 23.25 -8.36 6.41
C ALA A 182 21.89 -8.85 5.87
N HIS A 183 21.18 -8.00 5.12
CA HIS A 183 19.85 -8.33 4.60
C HIS A 183 19.91 -9.22 3.35
N ALA A 184 20.98 -9.11 2.55
CA ALA A 184 21.20 -10.01 1.41
C ALA A 184 21.44 -11.45 1.86
N GLU A 185 22.12 -11.65 3.00
CA GLU A 185 22.29 -12.99 3.60
C GLU A 185 20.96 -13.57 4.08
N ILE A 186 20.12 -12.76 4.75
CA ILE A 186 18.77 -13.17 5.14
C ILE A 186 17.95 -13.58 3.91
N ALA A 187 18.03 -12.82 2.81
CA ALA A 187 17.35 -13.17 1.56
C ALA A 187 17.84 -14.50 0.98
N MET A 188 19.15 -14.77 1.04
CA MET A 188 19.72 -16.06 0.61
C MET A 188 19.27 -17.22 1.48
N GLN A 189 19.18 -17.04 2.80
CA GLN A 189 18.66 -18.06 3.72
C GLN A 189 17.20 -18.41 3.41
N VAL A 190 16.37 -17.39 3.13
CA VAL A 190 14.98 -17.60 2.70
C VAL A 190 14.91 -18.32 1.36
N ALA A 191 15.76 -17.97 0.39
CA ALA A 191 15.78 -18.65 -0.91
C ALA A 191 16.22 -20.12 -0.79
N ALA A 192 17.16 -20.43 0.11
CA ALA A 192 17.57 -21.80 0.40
C ALA A 192 16.44 -22.61 1.06
N GLU A 193 15.62 -21.98 1.91
CA GLU A 193 14.45 -22.61 2.53
C GLU A 193 13.28 -22.80 1.53
N LEU A 194 13.09 -21.84 0.63
CA LEU A 194 11.99 -21.81 -0.32
C LEU A 194 12.47 -22.08 -1.76
N PHE A 195 12.51 -23.35 -2.15
CA PHE A 195 12.87 -23.82 -3.49
C PHE A 195 12.25 -23.04 -4.69
N PRO A 196 11.01 -22.49 -4.61
CA PRO A 196 10.48 -21.65 -5.68
C PRO A 196 11.25 -20.37 -5.98
N ILE A 197 12.02 -19.85 -5.02
CA ILE A 197 12.80 -18.62 -5.15
C ILE A 197 14.13 -18.95 -5.82
N ARG A 198 14.24 -18.59 -7.10
CA ARG A 198 15.43 -18.90 -7.92
C ARG A 198 16.37 -17.71 -8.10
N GLN A 199 15.88 -16.50 -7.82
CA GLN A 199 16.63 -15.28 -8.06
C GLN A 199 16.67 -14.44 -6.78
N VAL A 200 17.87 -14.18 -6.28
CA VAL A 200 18.10 -13.18 -5.24
C VAL A 200 18.93 -12.07 -5.87
N CYS A 201 18.43 -10.85 -5.80
CA CYS A 201 19.06 -9.65 -6.34
C CYS A 201 19.34 -8.67 -5.21
N GLY A 202 20.41 -7.90 -5.30
CA GLY A 202 20.86 -7.04 -4.21
C GLY A 202 21.43 -5.71 -4.66
N PHE A 203 21.22 -4.68 -3.84
CA PHE A 203 21.94 -3.40 -3.91
C PHE A 203 23.01 -3.33 -2.81
N GLY A 204 24.17 -2.74 -3.10
CA GLY A 204 25.26 -2.53 -2.16
C GLY A 204 26.54 -3.29 -2.54
N ARG A 205 27.62 -3.03 -1.79
CA ARG A 205 28.99 -3.46 -2.16
C ARG A 205 29.38 -4.82 -1.59
N ALA A 206 28.74 -5.24 -0.49
CA ALA A 206 29.02 -6.50 0.19
C ALA A 206 27.87 -7.49 0.01
N LEU A 207 27.71 -7.99 -1.22
CA LEU A 207 26.70 -9.00 -1.54
C LEU A 207 27.32 -10.41 -1.44
N PRO A 208 26.60 -11.39 -0.86
CA PRO A 208 27.08 -12.77 -0.82
C PRO A 208 27.01 -13.42 -2.21
N ASP A 209 27.79 -14.49 -2.38
CA ASP A 209 27.82 -15.27 -3.62
C ASP A 209 26.42 -15.75 -4.02
N GLY A 210 26.13 -15.67 -5.33
CA GLY A 210 24.82 -16.04 -5.88
C GLY A 210 23.78 -14.92 -5.87
N VAL A 211 24.06 -13.77 -5.24
CA VAL A 211 23.19 -12.58 -5.34
C VAL A 211 23.56 -11.78 -6.58
N VAL A 212 22.54 -11.50 -7.41
CA VAL A 212 22.70 -10.68 -8.61
C VAL A 212 22.83 -9.21 -8.22
N PRO A 213 23.94 -8.52 -8.52
CA PRO A 213 24.10 -7.10 -8.21
C PRO A 213 23.15 -6.24 -9.05
N LEU A 214 22.58 -5.21 -8.43
CA LEU A 214 21.65 -4.28 -9.08
C LEU A 214 22.17 -2.84 -9.14
N ASP A 215 23.33 -2.51 -8.55
CA ASP A 215 23.86 -1.14 -8.57
C ASP A 215 24.11 -0.58 -9.98
N GLU A 216 24.33 -1.46 -10.95
CA GLU A 216 24.54 -1.10 -12.36
C GLU A 216 23.33 -0.42 -13.01
N VAL A 217 22.13 -0.55 -12.44
CA VAL A 217 20.94 0.15 -12.94
C VAL A 217 21.08 1.68 -12.85
N PHE A 218 22.01 2.17 -12.03
CA PHE A 218 22.33 3.59 -11.89
C PHE A 218 23.52 4.05 -12.74
N ALA A 219 24.16 3.15 -13.49
CA ALA A 219 25.32 3.48 -14.29
C ALA A 219 24.94 4.38 -15.49
N PRO A 220 25.76 5.39 -15.83
CA PRO A 220 25.55 6.18 -17.05
C PRO A 220 25.58 5.29 -18.29
N GLY A 221 24.65 5.49 -19.21
CA GLY A 221 24.63 4.77 -20.50
C GLY A 221 23.90 3.43 -20.52
N HIS A 222 23.39 2.94 -19.38
CA HIS A 222 22.51 1.78 -19.36
C HIS A 222 21.10 2.19 -19.84
N PHE A 223 20.83 1.99 -21.13
CA PHE A 223 19.54 2.25 -21.76
C PHE A 223 18.97 0.98 -22.34
N ASP A 224 18.33 0.19 -21.49
CA ASP A 224 17.50 -0.91 -21.96
C ASP A 224 16.05 -0.45 -21.98
N PHE A 225 15.51 -0.22 -23.18
CA PHE A 225 14.09 -0.01 -23.34
C PHE A 225 13.37 -1.33 -23.12
N VAL A 226 12.68 -1.45 -21.97
CA VAL A 226 11.73 -2.53 -21.76
C VAL A 226 10.38 -2.04 -22.20
N GLN A 227 9.89 -2.58 -23.31
CA GLN A 227 8.48 -2.46 -23.62
C GLN A 227 7.71 -3.21 -22.53
N PRO A 228 6.84 -2.55 -21.75
CA PRO A 228 5.99 -3.25 -20.79
C PRO A 228 5.24 -4.35 -21.52
N PRO A 229 5.17 -5.56 -20.98
CA PRO A 229 4.49 -6.67 -21.65
C PRO A 229 3.04 -6.28 -21.95
N ALA A 230 2.55 -6.66 -23.14
CA ALA A 230 1.12 -6.57 -23.41
C ALA A 230 0.37 -7.47 -22.42
N ARG A 231 -0.39 -6.86 -21.51
CA ARG A 231 -1.27 -7.58 -20.59
C ARG A 231 -2.64 -7.77 -21.25
N PRO A 232 -3.24 -8.97 -21.21
CA PRO A 232 -4.60 -9.16 -21.69
C PRO A 232 -5.59 -8.30 -20.88
N GLY A 233 -6.56 -7.71 -21.54
CA GLY A 233 -7.60 -6.91 -20.89
C GLY A 233 -7.10 -5.55 -20.37
N ASN A 234 -7.57 -5.15 -19.17
CA ASN A 234 -7.15 -3.91 -18.53
C ASN A 234 -5.94 -4.15 -17.62
N GLY A 235 -4.74 -3.79 -18.06
CA GLY A 235 -3.51 -3.95 -17.26
C GLY A 235 -3.54 -3.25 -15.88
N ALA A 236 -4.39 -2.24 -15.68
CA ALA A 236 -4.57 -1.60 -14.38
C ALA A 236 -5.45 -2.41 -13.40
N ALA A 237 -6.21 -3.39 -13.89
CA ALA A 237 -7.00 -4.33 -13.09
C ALA A 237 -6.19 -5.51 -12.57
N HIS A 238 -5.03 -5.77 -13.17
CA HIS A 238 -4.10 -6.81 -12.74
C HIS A 238 -3.47 -6.45 -11.40
N VAL A 239 -3.18 -7.45 -10.57
CA VAL A 239 -2.51 -7.20 -9.31
C VAL A 239 -1.13 -6.57 -9.53
N ALA A 240 -0.89 -5.53 -8.74
CA ALA A 240 0.33 -4.74 -8.78
C ALA A 240 1.16 -5.00 -7.53
N VAL A 241 0.51 -4.95 -6.36
CA VAL A 241 1.18 -5.06 -5.07
C VAL A 241 0.46 -6.05 -4.18
N VAL A 242 1.22 -6.91 -3.49
CA VAL A 242 0.74 -7.68 -2.34
C VAL A 242 1.40 -7.15 -1.09
N THR A 243 0.60 -6.74 -0.10
CA THR A 243 1.07 -6.43 1.26
C THR A 243 0.58 -7.48 2.23
N PHE A 244 1.00 -7.42 3.49
CA PHE A 244 0.54 -8.35 4.52
C PHE A 244 -0.11 -7.62 5.67
N ASP A 245 -1.23 -8.17 6.15
CA ASP A 245 -1.85 -7.82 7.43
C ASP A 245 -1.74 -9.01 8.40
N VAL A 246 -2.01 -8.76 9.67
CA VAL A 246 -2.02 -9.81 10.70
C VAL A 246 -3.46 -10.18 11.02
N GLY A 247 -3.84 -11.43 10.76
CA GLY A 247 -5.11 -12.02 11.14
C GLY A 247 -4.96 -12.98 12.34
N GLY A 248 -6.08 -13.58 12.75
CA GLY A 248 -6.09 -14.55 13.86
C GLY A 248 -5.21 -15.79 13.62
N ASP A 249 -5.08 -16.20 12.35
CA ASP A 249 -4.27 -17.36 11.93
C ASP A 249 -2.89 -16.96 11.37
N GLY A 250 -2.42 -15.74 11.68
CA GLY A 250 -1.12 -15.22 11.24
C GLY A 250 -1.18 -14.29 10.03
N LEU A 251 -0.14 -14.29 9.20
CA LEU A 251 0.02 -13.35 8.09
C LEU A 251 -1.00 -13.61 6.97
N VAL A 252 -1.74 -12.56 6.60
CA VAL A 252 -2.75 -12.56 5.54
C VAL A 252 -2.25 -11.70 4.37
N PRO A 253 -2.01 -12.29 3.18
CA PRO A 253 -1.66 -11.51 2.00
C PRO A 253 -2.89 -10.72 1.51
N VAL A 254 -2.68 -9.44 1.23
CA VAL A 254 -3.69 -8.53 0.68
C VAL A 254 -3.20 -8.02 -0.66
N ALA A 255 -3.73 -8.61 -1.72
CA ALA A 255 -3.43 -8.24 -3.09
C ALA A 255 -4.23 -6.99 -3.49
N ARG A 256 -3.58 -6.07 -4.21
CA ARG A 256 -4.19 -4.85 -4.74
C ARG A 256 -3.76 -4.62 -6.17
N ASN A 257 -4.70 -4.25 -7.02
CA ASN A 257 -4.40 -3.82 -8.37
C ASN A 257 -4.02 -2.32 -8.43
N HIS A 258 -3.63 -1.84 -9.60
CA HIS A 258 -3.21 -0.45 -9.77
C HIS A 258 -4.35 0.54 -9.43
N MET A 259 -5.60 0.22 -9.80
CA MET A 259 -6.74 1.10 -9.52
C MET A 259 -7.00 1.25 -8.02
N GLU A 260 -6.91 0.17 -7.25
CA GLU A 260 -7.10 0.19 -5.80
C GLU A 260 -5.99 0.96 -5.08
N LEU A 261 -4.75 0.84 -5.54
CA LEU A 261 -3.63 1.63 -5.03
C LEU A 261 -3.82 3.13 -5.32
N ILE A 262 -4.20 3.48 -6.55
CA ILE A 262 -4.48 4.86 -6.94
C ILE A 262 -5.63 5.43 -6.10
N ALA A 263 -6.73 4.69 -5.97
CA ALA A 263 -7.87 5.12 -5.17
C ALA A 263 -7.50 5.32 -3.70
N GLY A 264 -6.68 4.42 -3.14
CA GLY A 264 -6.20 4.50 -1.76
C GLY A 264 -5.34 5.73 -1.46
N GLY A 265 -4.56 6.20 -2.43
CA GLY A 265 -3.75 7.41 -2.27
C GLY A 265 -4.41 8.70 -2.73
N LEU A 266 -5.43 8.63 -3.59
CA LEU A 266 -6.13 9.79 -4.12
C LEU A 266 -6.85 10.59 -3.03
N GLY A 267 -7.54 9.92 -2.11
CA GLY A 267 -8.23 10.56 -0.99
C GLY A 267 -7.28 11.42 -0.14
N PRO A 268 -6.23 10.83 0.45
CA PRO A 268 -5.22 11.57 1.20
C PRO A 268 -4.56 12.71 0.43
N TYR A 269 -4.27 12.52 -0.87
CA TYR A 269 -3.68 13.56 -1.71
C TYR A 269 -4.62 14.77 -1.91
N LEU A 270 -5.91 14.53 -2.14
CA LEU A 270 -6.89 15.60 -2.30
C LEU A 270 -7.15 16.31 -0.96
N GLU A 271 -7.24 15.57 0.13
CA GLU A 271 -7.45 16.12 1.48
C GLU A 271 -6.26 16.94 1.98
N SER A 272 -5.03 16.58 1.59
CA SER A 272 -3.85 17.34 1.99
C SER A 272 -3.77 18.71 1.32
N GLY A 273 -4.54 18.96 0.25
CA GLY A 273 -4.45 20.19 -0.53
C GLY A 273 -3.06 20.41 -1.14
N ALA A 274 -2.31 19.33 -1.38
CA ALA A 274 -0.96 19.43 -1.89
C ALA A 274 -0.98 20.04 -3.29
N ALA A 275 -0.12 21.02 -3.54
CA ALA A 275 0.03 21.59 -4.86
C ALA A 275 0.57 20.54 -5.85
N GLN A 276 0.26 20.74 -7.14
CA GLN A 276 0.98 20.04 -8.19
C GLN A 276 2.49 20.29 -8.03
N ASP A 277 3.28 19.26 -8.27
CA ASP A 277 4.73 19.25 -8.17
C ASP A 277 5.30 19.44 -6.74
N ALA A 278 4.46 19.29 -5.70
CA ALA A 278 4.89 19.38 -4.31
C ALA A 278 5.89 18.28 -3.90
N ASN A 279 6.83 18.63 -3.03
CA ASN A 279 7.75 17.68 -2.44
C ASN A 279 7.06 16.85 -1.35
N VAL A 280 7.08 15.53 -1.51
CA VAL A 280 6.52 14.56 -0.58
C VAL A 280 7.65 14.00 0.27
N LEU A 281 7.65 14.34 1.55
CA LEU A 281 8.51 13.69 2.54
C LEU A 281 7.84 12.39 2.99
N SER A 282 8.44 11.25 2.69
CA SER A 282 7.87 9.97 3.10
C SER A 282 8.28 9.65 4.54
N ALA A 283 7.33 9.65 5.46
CA ALA A 283 7.56 9.32 6.87
C ALA A 283 7.31 7.84 7.22
N ILE A 284 6.77 7.07 6.28
CA ILE A 284 6.38 5.67 6.48
C ILE A 284 7.13 4.80 5.47
N PRO A 285 7.84 3.73 5.89
CA PRO A 285 8.51 2.83 4.98
C PRO A 285 7.55 2.23 3.93
N LEU A 286 8.07 2.03 2.72
CA LEU A 286 7.30 1.52 1.58
C LEU A 286 6.90 0.04 1.70
N GLY A 287 7.32 -0.65 2.76
CA GLY A 287 6.99 -2.04 3.12
C GLY A 287 5.53 -2.28 3.54
N SER A 288 4.65 -1.29 3.40
CA SER A 288 3.25 -1.37 3.84
C SER A 288 2.33 -0.64 2.88
N PHE A 289 1.03 -0.98 2.90
CA PHE A 289 0.03 -0.27 2.10
C PHE A 289 -0.03 1.22 2.48
N ALA A 290 0.10 1.55 3.77
CA ALA A 290 0.11 2.93 4.24
C ALA A 290 1.29 3.72 3.66
N GLY A 291 2.50 3.15 3.61
CA GLY A 291 3.66 3.81 2.99
C GLY A 291 3.46 4.08 1.49
N ILE A 292 2.87 3.12 0.78
CA ILE A 292 2.57 3.30 -0.65
C ILE A 292 1.48 4.36 -0.84
N ALA A 293 0.37 4.24 -0.12
CA ALA A 293 -0.79 5.12 -0.27
C ALA A 293 -0.54 6.55 0.21
N LEU A 294 0.28 6.76 1.24
CA LEU A 294 0.52 8.07 1.85
C LEU A 294 1.83 8.74 1.40
N SER A 295 2.67 8.05 0.62
CA SER A 295 3.91 8.64 0.12
C SER A 295 4.11 8.44 -1.38
N VAL A 296 4.10 7.20 -1.86
CA VAL A 296 4.31 6.93 -3.28
C VAL A 296 3.15 7.51 -4.11
N MET A 297 1.90 7.34 -3.66
CA MET A 297 0.75 7.81 -4.45
C MET A 297 0.66 9.34 -4.53
N PRO A 298 0.75 10.12 -3.42
CA PRO A 298 0.81 11.58 -3.51
C PRO A 298 1.94 12.07 -4.41
N TRP A 299 3.10 11.42 -4.38
CA TRP A 299 4.22 11.75 -5.26
C TRP A 299 3.87 11.50 -6.74
N LEU A 300 3.35 10.33 -7.07
CA LEU A 300 3.00 9.97 -8.45
C LEU A 300 1.82 10.79 -9.00
N LEU A 301 0.84 11.13 -8.16
CA LEU A 301 -0.31 11.97 -8.54
C LEU A 301 0.10 13.43 -8.71
N GLY A 302 0.94 13.94 -7.81
CA GLY A 302 1.40 15.33 -7.80
C GLY A 302 2.55 15.62 -8.76
N GLY A 303 3.40 14.65 -9.09
CA GLY A 303 4.53 14.85 -10.01
C GLY A 303 5.71 15.64 -9.42
N GLY A 304 5.76 15.82 -8.09
CA GLY A 304 6.87 16.51 -7.42
C GLY A 304 8.06 15.59 -7.11
N THR A 305 8.72 15.84 -5.98
CA THR A 305 9.85 15.00 -5.50
C THR A 305 9.40 14.09 -4.36
N LEU A 306 9.78 12.81 -4.38
CA LEU A 306 9.72 11.94 -3.20
C LEU A 306 11.05 11.96 -2.46
N ALA A 307 11.04 12.53 -1.25
CA ALA A 307 12.17 12.49 -0.33
C ALA A 307 12.00 11.31 0.63
N CYS A 308 12.84 10.30 0.48
CA CYS A 308 12.97 9.22 1.43
C CYS A 308 13.67 9.76 2.69
N THR A 309 13.11 9.51 3.87
CA THR A 309 13.76 9.88 5.14
C THR A 309 13.91 8.67 6.03
N THR A 310 15.00 8.65 6.80
CA THR A 310 15.08 7.80 7.98
C THR A 310 14.14 8.40 9.03
N VAL A 311 13.14 7.66 9.47
CA VAL A 311 12.54 7.93 10.79
C VAL A 311 13.68 7.71 11.77
N SER A 312 14.27 8.80 12.23
CA SER A 312 15.34 8.77 13.21
C SER A 312 14.84 7.97 14.41
N ILE A 313 15.39 6.77 14.65
CA ILE A 313 15.52 6.27 16.01
C ILE A 313 16.61 7.16 16.58
N PRO A 314 16.28 8.14 17.44
CA PRO A 314 17.23 9.18 17.79
C PRO A 314 18.38 8.57 18.58
N ALA A 315 19.60 8.71 18.06
CA ALA A 315 20.73 9.02 18.92
C ALA A 315 20.82 10.56 19.00
N PRO A 316 21.09 11.14 20.18
CA PRO A 316 20.89 12.56 20.42
C PRO A 316 21.98 13.39 19.72
N SER A 317 21.60 14.37 18.91
CA SER A 317 22.39 15.60 18.82
C SER A 317 21.50 16.80 18.44
N PRO A 318 21.64 17.95 19.12
CA PRO A 318 20.82 19.13 18.87
C PRO A 318 21.58 20.10 17.96
N ARG A 319 21.12 20.27 16.72
CA ARG A 319 21.28 21.53 15.96
C ARG A 319 20.62 21.44 14.58
N ASN A 320 19.89 22.50 14.24
CA ASN A 320 19.42 22.92 12.91
C ASN A 320 17.96 22.56 12.57
N ALA A 321 17.06 23.45 12.96
CA ALA A 321 15.67 23.51 12.50
C ALA A 321 15.37 24.92 11.95
N GLU A 322 15.85 25.21 10.74
CA GLU A 322 15.45 26.40 9.97
C GLU A 322 15.40 25.98 8.50
N ASN A 323 14.21 25.64 8.01
CA ASN A 323 13.74 25.77 6.62
C ASN A 323 12.40 25.01 6.46
N GLY A 324 11.36 25.74 6.03
CA GLY A 324 9.95 25.33 5.98
C GLY A 324 9.66 24.06 5.18
N THR A 325 9.87 22.92 5.83
CA THR A 325 9.49 21.59 5.36
C THR A 325 8.09 21.30 5.88
N ALA A 326 7.11 21.09 4.99
CA ALA A 326 5.82 20.53 5.38
C ALA A 326 6.03 19.04 5.71
N ALA A 327 6.42 18.74 6.95
CA ALA A 327 6.51 17.39 7.46
C ALA A 327 5.10 16.88 7.76
N LEU A 328 4.55 16.01 6.92
CA LEU A 328 3.38 15.20 7.27
C LEU A 328 3.83 14.11 8.27
N SER A 329 4.01 14.51 9.52
CA SER A 329 4.23 13.60 10.65
C SER A 329 2.89 13.00 11.08
N CYS A 330 2.56 11.83 10.54
CA CYS A 330 1.34 11.10 10.90
C CYS A 330 1.44 10.36 12.25
N CYS A 331 2.52 10.54 13.02
CA CYS A 331 2.74 9.82 14.28
C CYS A 331 2.39 10.61 15.54
N GLN A 332 1.89 11.85 15.44
CA GLN A 332 1.25 12.50 16.59
C GLN A 332 -0.24 12.15 16.59
N ALA A 333 -0.61 11.16 17.40
CA ALA A 333 -1.97 11.10 17.91
C ALA A 333 -2.31 12.47 18.52
N PRO A 334 -3.49 13.05 18.26
CA PRO A 334 -3.85 14.31 18.90
C PRO A 334 -3.82 14.06 20.41
N ARG A 335 -2.88 14.72 21.10
CA ARG A 335 -3.00 14.92 22.55
C ARG A 335 -4.37 15.52 22.75
N SER A 336 -5.20 14.84 23.52
CA SER A 336 -6.51 15.31 23.96
C SER A 336 -6.35 16.71 24.54
N LEU A 337 -6.66 17.73 23.73
CA LEU A 337 -6.89 19.08 24.21
C LEU A 337 -8.24 19.05 24.93
N PRO A 338 -8.31 19.36 26.23
CA PRO A 338 -9.59 19.63 26.87
C PRO A 338 -10.12 20.93 26.27
N LEU A 339 -11.14 20.84 25.42
CA LEU A 339 -11.92 21.99 25.00
C LEU A 339 -12.71 22.50 26.22
N PRO A 340 -12.56 23.76 26.65
CA PRO A 340 -13.46 24.32 27.64
C PRO A 340 -14.85 24.46 27.02
N MET A 341 -15.85 23.82 27.64
CA MET A 341 -17.26 24.09 27.33
C MET A 341 -17.56 25.55 27.67
N GLN A 342 -17.61 26.41 26.65
CA GLN A 342 -18.28 27.69 26.77
C GLN A 342 -19.75 27.52 26.39
N THR A 343 -20.61 27.68 27.40
CA THR A 343 -22.06 27.81 27.27
C THR A 343 -22.38 29.05 26.43
N VAL A 344 -23.01 28.85 25.26
CA VAL A 344 -23.52 29.94 24.43
C VAL A 344 -24.89 30.37 24.95
N SER A 345 -25.00 31.60 25.43
CA SER A 345 -26.27 32.29 25.74
C SER A 345 -26.98 32.74 24.46
N PRO A 346 -28.32 32.74 24.40
CA PRO A 346 -29.05 33.07 23.18
C PRO A 346 -29.32 34.58 23.06
N GLY A 347 -29.06 35.16 21.88
CA GLY A 347 -29.78 36.33 21.38
C GLY A 347 -28.94 37.47 20.80
N ARG A 348 -28.96 37.62 19.47
CA ARG A 348 -29.61 38.74 18.76
C ARG A 348 -29.36 38.61 17.26
N GLN A 349 -30.45 38.59 16.50
CA GLN A 349 -30.47 38.72 15.04
C GLN A 349 -30.17 40.16 14.63
N THR A 350 -29.38 40.33 13.57
CA THR A 350 -29.49 41.47 12.64
C THR A 350 -29.25 40.99 11.20
N SER A 351 -30.37 40.85 10.48
CA SER A 351 -30.64 41.14 9.06
C SER A 351 -29.46 41.29 8.08
N SER A 352 -29.44 40.52 6.98
CA SER A 352 -29.89 40.93 5.61
C SER A 352 -28.67 40.97 4.66
N ARG A 353 -28.63 40.47 3.41
CA ARG A 353 -29.62 40.12 2.37
C ARG A 353 -28.92 39.27 1.29
N TYR A 354 -29.73 38.68 0.40
CA TYR A 354 -29.44 37.84 -0.79
C TYR A 354 -29.31 36.35 -0.48
N GLY A 355 -30.17 35.44 -0.95
CA GLY A 355 -31.37 35.52 -1.78
C GLY A 355 -31.88 34.09 -2.04
N ALA A 356 -33.11 33.80 -1.60
CA ALA A 356 -34.05 32.72 -1.96
C ALA A 356 -33.57 31.61 -2.94
N HIS A 357 -33.54 30.31 -2.56
CA HIS A 357 -34.64 29.33 -2.35
C HIS A 357 -35.33 28.82 -3.65
N PRO A 358 -36.04 27.66 -3.66
CA PRO A 358 -36.05 26.45 -2.78
C PRO A 358 -36.06 25.13 -3.64
N ILE A 359 -36.06 23.86 -3.20
CA ILE A 359 -36.98 23.00 -2.40
C ILE A 359 -36.24 21.62 -2.41
N GLY A 360 -36.11 20.78 -1.39
CA GLY A 360 -36.73 20.65 -0.09
C GLY A 360 -37.07 19.17 0.16
N SER A 361 -36.42 18.51 1.13
CA SER A 361 -37.06 17.44 1.94
C SER A 361 -36.18 17.01 3.14
N ARG A 362 -36.41 17.72 4.25
CA ARG A 362 -36.49 17.27 5.67
C ARG A 362 -35.59 16.15 6.19
N ALA A 363 -34.70 16.54 7.11
CA ALA A 363 -34.20 15.72 8.22
C ALA A 363 -35.27 15.56 9.32
N PRO A 364 -35.40 14.38 9.98
CA PRO A 364 -36.32 14.21 11.10
C PRO A 364 -35.76 14.82 12.39
N ARG A 365 -36.69 15.39 13.17
CA ARG A 365 -36.48 16.06 14.46
C ARG A 365 -35.95 15.11 15.54
N ARG A 366 -35.18 15.71 16.47
CA ARG A 366 -34.78 15.14 17.76
C ARG A 366 -36.01 14.70 18.56
N GLY A 367 -36.06 13.41 18.89
CA GLY A 367 -36.93 12.81 19.91
C GLY A 367 -36.07 12.23 21.02
N ALA A 368 -36.51 12.40 22.25
CA ALA A 368 -35.79 12.20 23.50
C ALA A 368 -35.18 10.80 23.71
N ALA A 369 -34.06 10.79 24.43
CA ALA A 369 -33.36 9.60 24.92
C ALA A 369 -34.19 8.82 25.95
N ARG A 370 -34.13 7.48 25.88
CA ARG A 370 -34.24 6.59 27.04
C ARG A 370 -33.31 5.37 26.87
N PRO A 371 -32.79 4.81 27.99
CA PRO A 371 -31.52 4.08 28.02
C PRO A 371 -31.69 2.56 28.00
N GLY A 372 -30.67 1.86 27.51
CA GLY A 372 -30.49 0.45 27.82
C GLY A 372 -29.52 -0.27 26.88
N TRP A 373 -28.71 -1.13 27.50
CA TRP A 373 -27.99 -2.27 26.90
C TRP A 373 -26.61 -2.00 26.29
N TRP A 374 -25.60 -1.79 27.15
CA TRP A 374 -24.33 -2.54 27.15
C TRP A 374 -23.73 -2.52 28.56
N MET A 375 -23.93 -3.59 29.33
CA MET A 375 -23.12 -3.94 30.51
C MET A 375 -22.33 -5.20 30.15
N TRP A 376 -21.00 -5.13 30.30
CA TRP A 376 -20.12 -6.30 30.32
C TRP A 376 -20.06 -6.86 31.76
N PRO A 377 -19.99 -8.19 31.98
CA PRO A 377 -19.80 -8.74 33.31
C PRO A 377 -18.34 -8.57 33.77
N ALA A 378 -18.17 -8.02 34.97
CA ALA A 378 -16.90 -7.97 35.68
C ALA A 378 -16.70 -9.23 36.52
N SER A 379 -16.03 -10.25 35.98
CA SER A 379 -15.46 -11.35 36.78
C SER A 379 -14.61 -12.32 35.95
N ALA A 380 -13.34 -11.96 35.70
CA ALA A 380 -12.21 -12.92 35.58
C ALA A 380 -10.90 -12.14 35.35
N LYS A 381 -10.10 -11.96 36.41
CA LYS A 381 -8.67 -11.69 36.28
C LYS A 381 -7.93 -13.03 36.40
N PRO A 382 -6.93 -13.28 35.56
CA PRO A 382 -5.72 -13.97 36.00
C PRO A 382 -4.52 -13.03 36.00
N ALA A 383 -3.63 -13.27 36.95
CA ALA A 383 -2.47 -12.48 37.30
C ALA A 383 -1.28 -12.70 36.35
N CYS A 384 -0.80 -11.61 35.76
CA CYS A 384 0.60 -11.34 35.44
C CYS A 384 0.67 -9.83 35.20
N TRP A 385 1.68 -9.13 35.72
CA TRP A 385 1.81 -7.66 35.86
C TRP A 385 1.47 -7.09 37.24
N ARG A 386 2.14 -7.61 38.28
CA ARG A 386 2.60 -6.81 39.43
C ARG A 386 3.99 -7.28 39.85
N ALA A 387 5.02 -6.79 39.17
CA ALA A 387 6.40 -6.79 39.65
C ALA A 387 7.25 -5.90 38.73
N CYS A 388 7.05 -4.57 38.77
CA CYS A 388 8.01 -3.59 38.24
C CYS A 388 7.70 -2.14 38.65
N ALA A 389 6.98 -1.93 39.74
CA ALA A 389 6.66 -0.60 40.24
C ALA A 389 6.73 -0.59 41.77
N ASP A 390 7.93 -0.77 42.29
CA ASP A 390 8.35 -0.23 43.58
C ASP A 390 9.88 -0.18 43.58
N GLY A 391 10.41 0.94 43.07
CA GLY A 391 11.80 1.32 43.28
C GLY A 391 11.91 2.10 44.58
N ARG A 392 12.44 1.46 45.63
CA ARG A 392 13.09 2.10 46.76
C ARG A 392 14.12 1.14 47.37
N THR A 393 15.39 1.58 47.29
CA THR A 393 16.65 1.04 47.86
C THR A 393 17.05 -0.38 47.50
#